data_AF-A0AAJ0GFC1-F1
#
_entry.id   AF-A0AAJ0GFC1-F1
#
_cell.length_a   1.000
_cell.length_b   1.000
_cell.length_c   1.000
_cell.angle_alpha   90.00
_cell.angle_beta   90.00
_cell.angle_gamma   90.00
#
_symmetry.space_group_name_H-M   'P 1'
#
loop_
_entity.id
_entity.type
_entity.pdbx_description
1 polymer ?
#
loop_
_entity_poly.entity_id
_entity_poly.type
_entity_poly.pdbx_seq_one_letter_code
_entity_poly.pdbx_strand_id
1 'polypeptide(L)'
;MAPMQPQAAHLGLILPICTTSATVGLALYQFPVFYAFLASEPPISGKALSRYWGPNISTGVPLIMSLNVASIATGLLSARWLRTHQTLETTDVGKWYTYGAVFAGAHFLFWPLVAGPIRRMIAEGENASTKSEEETVEHNKQEMKNWFVWHAVRTLAVDLPALWCFAEGASLSFWVANV
;
A
#
# COMPACT_ATOMS: atom_id res chain seq x y z
N MET A 1 38.63 0.12 -14.32
CA MET A 1 37.49 -0.74 -13.94
C MET A 1 36.44 -0.59 -15.02
N ALA A 2 36.01 -1.69 -15.64
CA ALA A 2 34.86 -1.63 -16.56
C ALA A 2 33.60 -1.27 -15.75
N PRO A 3 32.71 -0.42 -16.28
CA PRO A 3 31.45 -0.12 -15.61
C PRO A 3 30.63 -1.41 -15.47
N MET A 4 30.11 -1.67 -14.26
CA MET A 4 29.23 -2.82 -14.01
C MET A 4 28.03 -2.74 -14.97
N GLN A 5 27.85 -3.77 -15.79
CA GLN A 5 26.67 -3.84 -16.67
C GLN A 5 25.50 -4.42 -15.88
N PRO A 6 24.30 -3.82 -15.95
CA PRO A 6 23.14 -4.35 -15.28
C PRO A 6 22.76 -5.71 -15.88
N GLN A 7 23.01 -6.79 -15.13
CA GLN A 7 22.41 -8.09 -15.42
C GLN A 7 20.88 -8.04 -15.27
N ALA A 8 20.15 -8.74 -16.14
CA ALA A 8 18.69 -8.80 -16.11
C ALA A 8 18.13 -9.28 -14.74
N ALA A 9 18.92 -10.05 -13.98
CA ALA A 9 18.59 -10.46 -12.62
C ALA A 9 18.36 -9.25 -11.68
N HIS A 10 19.07 -8.14 -11.85
CA HIS A 10 18.90 -6.96 -11.00
C HIS A 10 17.52 -6.31 -11.17
N LEU A 11 16.92 -6.37 -12.36
CA LEU A 11 15.57 -5.83 -12.55
C LEU A 11 14.53 -6.63 -11.75
N GLY A 12 14.67 -7.96 -11.70
CA GLY A 12 13.81 -8.83 -10.88
C GLY A 12 13.97 -8.57 -9.38
N LEU A 13 15.20 -8.28 -8.93
CA LEU A 13 15.52 -8.02 -7.53
C LEU A 13 15.06 -6.63 -7.04
N ILE A 14 14.92 -5.65 -7.94
CA ILE A 14 14.45 -4.30 -7.61
C ILE A 14 12.92 -4.16 -7.76
N LEU A 15 12.26 -5.02 -8.54
CA LEU A 15 10.82 -4.92 -8.76
C LEU A 15 9.95 -4.95 -7.48
N PRO A 16 10.27 -5.75 -6.44
CA PRO A 16 9.51 -5.73 -5.19
C PRO A 16 9.57 -4.36 -4.49
N ILE A 17 10.74 -3.72 -4.41
CA ILE A 17 10.87 -2.40 -3.78
C ILE A 17 10.14 -1.32 -4.61
N CYS A 18 10.15 -1.41 -5.95
CA CYS A 18 9.38 -0.48 -6.80
C CYS A 18 7.88 -0.56 -6.51
N THR A 19 7.34 -1.78 -6.47
CA THR A 19 5.90 -1.99 -6.24
C THR A 19 5.46 -1.61 -4.83
N THR A 20 6.25 -1.91 -3.79
CA THR A 20 5.93 -1.46 -2.42
C THR A 20 6.14 0.03 -2.23
N SER A 21 7.11 0.65 -2.91
CA SER A 21 7.29 2.11 -2.89
C SER A 21 6.08 2.82 -3.49
N ALA A 22 5.51 2.27 -4.56
CA ALA A 22 4.26 2.80 -5.13
C ALA A 22 3.08 2.66 -4.15
N THR A 23 2.94 1.52 -3.47
CA THR A 23 1.91 1.32 -2.44
C THR A 23 2.05 2.32 -1.29
N VAL A 24 3.26 2.49 -0.73
CA VAL A 24 3.53 3.45 0.34
C VAL A 24 3.34 4.89 -0.13
N GLY A 25 3.82 5.23 -1.32
CA GLY A 25 3.65 6.56 -1.90
C GLY A 25 2.18 6.93 -2.07
N LEU A 26 1.35 6.00 -2.56
CA LEU A 26 -0.11 6.18 -2.63
C LEU A 26 -0.72 6.33 -1.24
N ALA A 27 -0.30 5.52 -0.26
CA ALA A 27 -0.80 5.62 1.11
C ALA A 27 -0.47 6.98 1.76
N LEU A 28 0.75 7.49 1.53
CA LEU A 28 1.18 8.81 2.00
C LEU A 28 0.41 9.94 1.31
N TYR A 29 0.21 9.84 0.00
CA TYR A 29 -0.57 10.82 -0.77
C TYR A 29 -2.02 10.93 -0.30
N GLN A 30 -2.61 9.83 0.17
CA GLN A 30 -3.99 9.83 0.68
C GLN A 30 -4.16 10.67 1.96
N PHE A 31 -3.13 10.84 2.80
CA PHE A 31 -3.24 11.64 4.02
C PHE A 31 -3.64 13.10 3.76
N PRO A 32 -2.88 13.90 3.00
CA PRO A 32 -3.24 15.30 2.75
C PRO A 32 -4.56 15.42 1.98
N VAL A 33 -4.87 14.51 1.06
CA VAL A 33 -6.13 14.52 0.31
C VAL A 33 -7.32 14.37 1.24
N PHE A 34 -7.33 13.35 2.10
CA PHE A 34 -8.46 13.10 2.98
C PHE A 34 -8.51 14.05 4.17
N TYR A 35 -7.37 14.60 4.58
CA TYR A 35 -7.33 15.60 5.64
C TYR A 35 -8.00 16.90 5.19
N ALA A 36 -7.86 17.26 3.90
CA ALA A 36 -8.54 18.42 3.34
C ALA A 36 -10.08 18.33 3.46
N PHE A 37 -10.67 17.14 3.37
CA PHE A 37 -12.11 16.95 3.61
C PHE A 37 -12.53 17.16 5.07
N LEU A 38 -11.62 16.91 6.02
CA LEU A 38 -11.87 17.09 7.44
C LEU A 38 -11.67 18.53 7.90
N ALA A 39 -10.69 19.22 7.30
CA ALA A 39 -10.25 20.56 7.72
C ALA A 39 -10.88 21.71 6.92
N SER A 40 -11.75 21.44 5.95
CA SER A 40 -12.31 22.50 5.10
C SER A 40 -13.35 23.34 5.84
N GLU A 41 -13.36 24.64 5.54
CA GLU A 41 -14.41 25.59 5.91
C GLU A 41 -14.83 26.37 4.64
N PRO A 42 -16.09 26.26 4.16
CA PRO A 42 -17.19 25.42 4.68
C PRO A 42 -16.91 23.90 4.57
N PRO A 43 -17.62 23.05 5.32
CA PRO A 43 -17.36 21.61 5.34
C PRO A 43 -17.69 20.93 4.00
N ILE A 44 -16.73 20.18 3.46
CA ILE A 44 -16.90 19.35 2.25
C ILE A 44 -16.91 17.85 2.58
N SER A 45 -16.90 17.48 3.87
CA SER A 45 -16.97 16.10 4.35
C SER A 45 -18.35 15.45 4.20
N GLY A 46 -19.38 16.20 3.83
CA GLY A 46 -20.74 15.68 3.62
C GLY A 46 -20.89 14.89 2.32
N LYS A 47 -21.93 15.16 1.53
CA LYS A 47 -22.22 14.40 0.31
C LYS A 47 -21.11 14.48 -0.74
N ALA A 48 -20.31 15.56 -0.74
CA ALA A 48 -19.16 15.69 -1.62
C ALA A 48 -18.11 14.59 -1.39
N LEU A 49 -17.80 14.28 -0.12
CA LEU A 49 -16.89 13.19 0.23
C LEU A 49 -17.47 11.82 -0.16
N SER A 50 -18.76 11.59 0.08
CA SER A 50 -19.42 10.35 -0.34
C SER A 50 -19.34 10.13 -1.86
N ARG A 51 -19.57 11.19 -2.64
CA ARG A 51 -19.46 11.16 -4.11
C ARG A 51 -18.03 10.98 -4.58
N TYR A 52 -17.04 11.46 -3.83
CA TYR A 52 -15.63 11.25 -4.14
C TYR A 52 -15.25 9.76 -4.01
N TRP A 53 -15.72 9.09 -2.94
CA TRP A 53 -15.36 7.70 -2.68
C TRP A 53 -15.86 6.70 -3.73
N GLY A 54 -17.03 6.93 -4.33
CA GLY A 54 -17.62 6.01 -5.32
C GLY A 54 -16.70 5.73 -6.53
N PRO A 55 -16.32 6.75 -7.31
CA PRO A 55 -15.38 6.57 -8.43
C PRO A 55 -13.95 6.23 -7.99
N ASN A 56 -13.53 6.73 -6.83
CA ASN A 56 -12.18 6.47 -6.33
C ASN A 56 -11.99 4.99 -5.95
N ILE A 57 -12.99 4.33 -5.36
CA ILE A 57 -12.85 2.93 -4.95
C ILE A 57 -12.81 1.97 -6.15
N SER A 58 -13.56 2.28 -7.23
CA SER A 58 -13.61 1.42 -8.42
C SER A 58 -12.28 1.37 -9.18
N THR A 59 -11.45 2.40 -9.06
CA THR A 59 -10.15 2.51 -9.71
C THR A 59 -8.98 2.28 -8.74
N GLY A 60 -9.09 2.82 -7.53
CA GLY A 60 -8.06 2.72 -6.51
C GLY A 60 -7.87 1.32 -5.95
N VAL A 61 -8.96 0.55 -5.74
CA VAL A 61 -8.85 -0.82 -5.23
C VAL A 61 -8.10 -1.72 -6.20
N PRO A 62 -8.47 -1.84 -7.50
CA PRO A 62 -7.72 -2.66 -8.44
C PRO A 62 -6.23 -2.30 -8.51
N LEU A 63 -5.90 -1.01 -8.46
CA LEU A 63 -4.51 -0.54 -8.46
C LEU A 63 -3.74 -1.03 -7.24
N ILE A 64 -4.26 -0.78 -6.03
CA ILE A 64 -3.61 -1.18 -4.77
C ILE A 64 -3.49 -2.70 -4.67
N MET A 65 -4.51 -3.44 -5.11
CA MET A 65 -4.48 -4.90 -5.13
C MET A 65 -3.42 -5.42 -6.11
N SER A 66 -3.34 -4.83 -7.30
CA SER A 66 -2.34 -5.21 -8.31
C SER A 66 -0.92 -4.95 -7.81
N LEU A 67 -0.68 -3.81 -7.17
CA LEU A 67 0.63 -3.48 -6.59
C LEU A 67 1.02 -4.47 -5.49
N ASN A 68 0.13 -4.77 -4.55
CA ASN A 68 0.43 -5.73 -3.48
C ASN A 68 0.63 -7.16 -4.00
N VAL A 69 -0.20 -7.62 -4.95
CA VAL A 69 -0.01 -8.93 -5.59
C VAL A 69 1.33 -8.98 -6.33
N ALA A 70 1.70 -7.91 -7.03
CA ALA A 70 3.00 -7.81 -7.69
C ALA A 70 4.15 -7.85 -6.67
N SER A 71 4.06 -7.12 -5.55
CA SER A 71 5.07 -7.15 -4.48
C SER A 71 5.24 -8.55 -3.90
N ILE A 72 4.15 -9.26 -3.65
CA ILE A 72 4.18 -10.64 -3.14
C ILE A 72 4.82 -11.57 -4.16
N ALA A 73 4.31 -11.57 -5.40
CA ALA A 73 4.77 -12.49 -6.44
C ALA A 73 6.26 -12.28 -6.76
N THR A 74 6.65 -11.02 -6.97
CA THR A 74 8.04 -10.68 -7.31
C THR A 74 8.97 -10.88 -6.13
N GLY A 75 8.53 -10.60 -4.90
CA GLY A 75 9.29 -10.89 -3.68
C GLY A 75 9.56 -12.40 -3.52
N LEU A 76 8.54 -13.23 -3.68
CA LEU A 76 8.69 -14.69 -3.60
C LEU A 76 9.55 -15.27 -4.72
N LEU A 77 9.43 -14.74 -5.95
CA LEU A 77 10.27 -15.13 -7.07
C LEU A 77 11.75 -14.77 -6.82
N SER A 78 12.02 -13.56 -6.33
CA SER A 78 13.37 -13.12 -5.92
C SER A 78 13.94 -13.99 -4.80
N ALA A 79 13.15 -14.27 -3.76
CA ALA A 79 13.55 -15.17 -2.67
C ALA A 79 13.84 -16.59 -3.16
N ARG A 80 13.09 -17.10 -4.14
CA ARG A 80 13.32 -18.43 -4.75
C ARG A 80 14.57 -18.43 -5.62
N TRP A 81 14.77 -17.39 -6.42
CA TRP A 81 15.93 -17.27 -7.30
C TRP A 81 17.22 -17.22 -6.48
N LEU A 82 17.29 -16.37 -5.46
CA LEU A 82 18.43 -16.28 -4.54
C LEU A 82 18.71 -17.62 -3.83
N ARG A 83 17.67 -18.31 -3.35
CA ARG A 83 17.80 -19.64 -2.73
C ARG A 83 18.23 -20.74 -3.69
N THR A 84 18.03 -20.59 -4.99
CA THR A 84 18.48 -21.58 -5.99
C THR A 84 19.97 -21.41 -6.31
N HIS A 85 20.51 -20.19 -6.19
CA HIS A 85 21.92 -19.87 -6.44
C HIS A 85 22.71 -19.91 -5.11
N GLN A 86 22.65 -21.06 -4.43
CA GLN A 86 23.00 -21.31 -3.02
C GLN A 86 24.44 -20.95 -2.61
N THR A 87 24.67 -19.69 -2.25
CA THR A 87 25.73 -19.30 -1.31
C THR A 87 25.07 -18.95 0.03
N LEU A 88 25.84 -18.95 1.13
CA LEU A 88 25.33 -18.52 2.43
C LEU A 88 24.77 -17.09 2.35
N GLU A 89 25.47 -16.23 1.61
CA GLU A 89 25.11 -14.83 1.39
C GLU A 89 23.79 -14.69 0.63
N THR A 90 23.55 -15.44 -0.46
CA THR A 90 22.28 -15.36 -1.20
C THR A 90 21.10 -15.86 -0.38
N THR A 91 21.32 -16.83 0.51
CA THR A 91 20.27 -17.35 1.41
C THR A 91 19.83 -16.30 2.43
N ASP A 92 20.77 -15.57 3.02
CA ASP A 92 20.46 -14.50 3.97
C ASP A 92 19.75 -13.32 3.30
N VAL A 93 20.16 -12.95 2.08
CA VAL A 93 19.45 -11.93 1.28
C VAL A 93 18.02 -12.39 0.94
N GLY A 94 17.82 -13.66 0.59
CA GLY A 94 16.51 -14.22 0.26
C GLY A 94 15.47 -14.16 1.38
N LYS A 95 15.90 -14.09 2.66
CA LYS A 95 14.99 -13.93 3.81
C LYS A 95 14.30 -12.57 3.80
N TRP A 96 15.01 -11.50 3.46
CA TRP A 96 14.44 -10.16 3.37
C TRP A 96 13.30 -10.07 2.34
N TYR A 97 13.48 -10.68 1.17
CA TYR A 97 12.43 -10.79 0.17
C TYR A 97 11.23 -11.62 0.65
N THR A 98 11.47 -12.64 1.47
CA THR A 98 10.40 -13.45 2.06
C THR A 98 9.60 -12.64 3.09
N TYR A 99 10.28 -11.91 3.98
CA TYR A 99 9.63 -11.05 4.97
C TYR A 99 8.85 -9.92 4.32
N GLY A 100 9.42 -9.26 3.31
CA GLY A 100 8.73 -8.23 2.52
C GLY A 100 7.44 -8.76 1.90
N ALA A 101 7.48 -9.97 1.31
CA ALA A 101 6.29 -10.61 0.74
C ALA A 101 5.23 -10.95 1.79
N VAL A 102 5.63 -11.38 3.00
CA VAL A 102 4.70 -11.63 4.11
C VAL A 102 4.02 -10.33 4.56
N PHE A 103 4.77 -9.25 4.75
CA PHE A 103 4.19 -7.95 5.13
C PHE A 103 3.29 -7.38 4.03
N ALA A 104 3.67 -7.50 2.75
CA ALA A 104 2.79 -7.12 1.62
C ALA A 104 1.50 -7.96 1.60
N GLY A 105 1.58 -9.26 1.94
CA GLY A 105 0.40 -10.10 2.14
C GLY A 105 -0.46 -9.69 3.35
N ALA A 106 0.16 -9.20 4.42
CA ALA A 106 -0.55 -8.73 5.60
C ALA A 106 -1.39 -7.47 5.33
N HIS A 107 -1.10 -6.71 4.26
CA HIS A 107 -1.94 -5.59 3.80
C HIS A 107 -3.42 -5.99 3.67
N PHE A 108 -3.68 -7.18 3.13
CA PHE A 108 -5.05 -7.66 2.87
C PHE A 108 -5.85 -7.91 4.15
N LEU A 109 -5.18 -8.13 5.30
CA LEU A 109 -5.85 -8.31 6.59
C LEU A 109 -6.58 -7.04 7.06
N PHE A 110 -6.16 -5.86 6.57
CA PHE A 110 -6.77 -4.58 6.91
C PHE A 110 -7.99 -4.25 6.03
N TRP A 111 -8.28 -5.04 5.00
CA TRP A 111 -9.41 -4.82 4.11
C TRP A 111 -10.74 -4.58 4.84
N PRO A 112 -11.21 -5.43 5.78
CA PRO A 112 -12.48 -5.19 6.46
C PRO A 112 -12.49 -3.90 7.30
N LEU A 113 -11.35 -3.53 7.89
CA LEU A 113 -11.22 -2.36 8.75
C LEU A 113 -11.22 -1.04 7.97
N VAL A 114 -10.65 -1.06 6.75
CA VAL A 114 -10.56 0.10 5.86
C VAL A 114 -11.79 0.22 4.95
N ALA A 115 -12.31 -0.90 4.42
CA ALA A 115 -13.45 -0.88 3.50
C ALA A 115 -14.78 -0.56 4.20
N GLY A 116 -14.93 -0.93 5.48
CA GLY A 116 -16.15 -0.67 6.25
C GLY A 116 -16.55 0.81 6.30
N PRO A 117 -15.68 1.70 6.81
CA PRO A 117 -15.93 3.14 6.81
C PRO A 117 -16.22 3.72 5.43
N ILE A 118 -15.48 3.30 4.40
CA ILE A 118 -15.69 3.80 3.03
C ILE A 118 -17.10 3.43 2.53
N ARG A 119 -17.52 2.18 2.72
CA ARG A 119 -18.86 1.74 2.32
C ARG A 119 -19.97 2.52 3.01
N ARG A 120 -19.81 2.80 4.31
CA ARG A 120 -20.77 3.63 5.07
C ARG A 120 -20.80 5.06 4.53
N MET A 121 -19.65 5.67 4.23
CA MET A 121 -19.61 7.01 3.61
C MET A 121 -20.26 7.04 2.22
N ILE A 122 -20.02 6.04 1.37
CA ILE A 122 -20.64 5.95 0.04
C ILE A 122 -22.17 5.88 0.15
N ALA A 123 -22.69 5.04 1.06
CA ALA A 123 -24.12 4.86 1.25
C ALA A 123 -24.85 6.16 1.62
N GLU A 124 -24.20 7.09 2.32
CA GLU A 124 -24.78 8.42 2.62
C GLU A 124 -24.86 9.35 1.39
N GLY A 125 -24.05 9.12 0.37
CA GLY A 125 -24.06 9.90 -0.87
C GLY A 125 -25.02 9.39 -1.94
N GLU A 126 -25.50 8.15 -1.81
CA GLU A 126 -26.51 7.58 -2.70
C GLU A 126 -27.88 8.17 -2.36
N ASN A 127 -28.67 8.48 -3.39
CA ASN A 127 -29.85 9.36 -3.39
C ASN A 127 -31.05 8.93 -2.52
N ALA A 128 -30.88 7.96 -1.60
CA ALA A 128 -31.88 7.51 -0.64
C ALA A 128 -31.64 8.02 0.79
N SER A 129 -30.53 8.72 1.06
CA SER A 129 -30.27 9.32 2.38
C SER A 129 -31.29 10.42 2.68
N THR A 130 -32.18 10.18 3.65
CA THR A 130 -33.13 11.17 4.20
C THR A 130 -32.45 12.15 5.16
N LYS A 131 -31.15 11.98 5.42
CA LYS A 131 -30.41 12.80 6.39
C LYS A 131 -30.16 14.19 5.84
N SER A 132 -30.11 15.15 6.76
CA SER A 132 -29.67 16.51 6.46
C SER A 132 -28.19 16.51 6.03
N GLU A 133 -27.76 17.58 5.35
CA GLU A 133 -26.34 17.71 4.99
C GLU A 133 -25.45 17.77 6.24
N GLU A 134 -25.92 18.44 7.29
CA GLU A 134 -25.22 18.55 8.57
C GLU A 134 -25.02 17.17 9.23
N GLU A 135 -26.05 16.35 9.29
CA GLU A 135 -25.95 14.97 9.78
C GLU A 135 -24.99 14.12 8.94
N THR A 136 -25.00 14.32 7.62
CA THR A 136 -24.09 13.63 6.69
C THR A 136 -22.64 14.03 6.93
N VAL A 137 -22.38 15.32 7.15
CA VAL A 137 -21.06 15.86 7.47
C VAL A 137 -20.52 15.22 8.75
N GLU A 138 -21.30 15.21 9.82
CA GLU A 138 -20.83 14.68 11.11
C GLU A 138 -20.60 13.16 11.07
N HIS A 139 -21.51 12.41 10.44
CA HIS A 139 -21.31 10.98 10.22
C HIS A 139 -20.04 10.69 9.40
N ASN A 140 -19.87 11.35 8.26
CA ASN A 140 -18.74 11.12 7.39
C ASN A 140 -17.41 11.56 8.01
N LYS A 141 -17.39 12.64 8.82
CA LYS A 141 -16.20 13.01 9.60
C LYS A 141 -15.79 11.89 10.55
N GLN A 142 -16.76 11.27 11.23
CA GLN A 142 -16.48 10.18 12.16
C GLN A 142 -15.95 8.94 11.43
N GLU A 143 -16.58 8.57 10.31
CA GLU A 143 -16.12 7.45 9.49
C GLU A 143 -14.75 7.71 8.85
N MET A 144 -14.49 8.92 8.39
CA MET A 144 -13.20 9.32 7.85
C MET A 144 -12.10 9.27 8.93
N LYS A 145 -12.37 9.72 10.17
CA LYS A 145 -11.43 9.57 11.29
C LYS A 145 -11.12 8.09 11.58
N ASN A 146 -12.14 7.23 11.60
CA ASN A 146 -11.96 5.80 11.77
C ASN A 146 -11.12 5.19 10.64
N TRP A 147 -11.40 5.58 9.40
CA TRP A 147 -10.62 5.19 8.24
C TRP A 147 -9.16 5.62 8.36
N PHE A 148 -8.90 6.87 8.78
CA PHE A 148 -7.55 7.42 8.99
C PHE A 148 -6.73 6.59 9.97
N VAL A 149 -7.34 6.19 11.10
CA VAL A 149 -6.66 5.36 12.11
C VAL A 149 -6.23 4.04 11.49
N TRP A 150 -7.15 3.31 10.84
CA TRP A 150 -6.81 2.01 10.27
C TRP A 150 -5.86 2.10 9.07
N HIS A 151 -6.00 3.14 8.25
CA HIS A 151 -5.08 3.44 7.16
C HIS A 151 -3.66 3.73 7.68
N ALA A 152 -3.53 4.51 8.76
CA ALA A 152 -2.26 4.78 9.40
C ALA A 152 -1.65 3.54 10.04
N VAL A 153 -2.44 2.77 10.79
CA VAL A 153 -1.97 1.51 11.40
C VAL A 153 -1.49 0.55 10.32
N ARG A 154 -2.25 0.34 9.24
CA ARG A 154 -1.80 -0.49 8.11
C ARG A 154 -0.50 0.03 7.50
N THR A 155 -0.43 1.33 7.25
CA THR A 155 0.75 1.94 6.63
C THR A 155 2.00 1.73 7.48
N LEU A 156 1.90 1.94 8.80
CA LEU A 156 3.01 1.82 9.73
C LEU A 156 3.37 0.36 10.08
N ALA A 157 2.37 -0.50 10.22
CA ALA A 157 2.57 -1.86 10.71
C ALA A 157 2.86 -2.88 9.61
N VAL A 158 2.46 -2.61 8.36
CA VAL A 158 2.66 -3.57 7.25
C VAL A 158 3.27 -2.94 6.00
N ASP A 159 2.81 -1.77 5.55
CA ASP A 159 3.31 -1.22 4.27
C ASP A 159 4.76 -0.73 4.37
N LEU A 160 5.10 0.02 5.43
CA LEU A 160 6.47 0.47 5.69
C LEU A 160 7.44 -0.69 6.00
N PRO A 161 7.09 -1.67 6.85
CA PRO A 161 7.92 -2.87 7.03
C PRO A 161 8.14 -3.67 5.75
N ALA A 162 7.13 -3.79 4.88
CA ALA A 162 7.30 -4.44 3.57
C ALA A 162 8.33 -3.70 2.71
N LEU A 163 8.17 -2.37 2.60
CA LEU A 163 9.10 -1.52 1.87
C LEU A 163 10.52 -1.63 2.43
N TRP A 164 10.68 -1.57 3.75
CA TRP A 164 11.97 -1.71 4.42
C TRP A 164 12.63 -3.05 4.08
N CYS A 165 11.89 -4.16 4.21
CA CYS A 165 12.42 -5.48 3.91
C CYS A 165 12.88 -5.61 2.45
N PHE A 166 12.11 -5.08 1.50
CA PHE A 166 12.54 -5.10 0.10
C PHE A 166 13.68 -4.13 -0.20
N ALA A 167 13.79 -3.01 0.51
CA ALA A 167 14.94 -2.12 0.41
C ALA A 167 16.22 -2.80 0.88
N GLU A 168 16.18 -3.51 2.01
CA GLU A 168 17.32 -4.30 2.50
C GLU A 168 17.66 -5.47 1.58
N GLY A 169 16.64 -6.19 1.09
CA GLY A 169 16.85 -7.26 0.11
C GLY A 169 17.55 -6.74 -1.16
N ALA A 170 17.07 -5.63 -1.71
CA ALA A 170 17.64 -5.01 -2.90
C ALA A 170 19.06 -4.48 -2.64
N SER A 171 19.27 -3.76 -1.52
CA SER A 171 20.58 -3.19 -1.17
C SER A 171 21.65 -4.28 -1.06
N LEU A 172 21.35 -5.36 -0.34
CA LEU A 172 22.26 -6.49 -0.13
C LEU A 172 22.49 -7.27 -1.43
N SER A 173 21.47 -7.38 -2.29
CA SER A 173 21.59 -8.10 -3.56
C SER A 173 22.64 -7.49 -4.52
N PHE A 174 22.90 -6.18 -4.43
CA PHE A 174 23.95 -5.54 -5.22
C PHE A 174 25.37 -5.96 -4.81
N TRP A 175 25.55 -6.41 -3.57
CA TRP A 175 26.85 -6.84 -3.05
C TRP A 175 27.12 -8.32 -3.33
N VAL A 176 26.06 -9.15 -3.34
CA VAL A 176 26.17 -10.61 -3.53
C VAL A 176 26.21 -11.02 -5.01
N ALA A 177 25.73 -10.17 -5.93
CA ALA A 177 25.76 -10.44 -7.37
C ALA A 177 27.16 -10.26 -8.04
N ASN A 178 28.21 -9.98 -7.26
CA ASN A 178 29.59 -9.84 -7.73
C ASN A 178 30.44 -11.12 -7.59
N VAL A 179 29.82 -12.29 -7.43
CA VAL A 179 30.51 -13.59 -7.39
C VAL A 179 30.31 -14.34 -8.70
#